data_AF-A0A952VVK4-F1
#
_entry.id   AF-A0A952VVK4-F1
#
_cell.length_a   1.000
_cell.length_b   1.000
_cell.length_c   1.000
_cell.angle_alpha   90.00
_cell.angle_beta   90.00
_cell.angle_gamma   90.00
#
_symmetry.space_group_name_H-M   'P 1'
#
loop_
_entity.id
_entity.type
_entity.pdbx_description
1 polymer ?
#
loop_
_entity_poly.entity_id
_entity_poly.type
_entity_poly.pdbx_seq_one_letter_code
_entity_poly.pdbx_strand_id
1 'polypeptide(L)' 'MSKLPSLSGRACMKALERAGFVVKRQEGSHVILRRSQPFAQLVVPDHKELDRGTLRAIIRQADLTVEEFLRLL' A
#
# COMPACT_ATOMS: atom_id res chain seq x y z
N MET A 1 -13.45 -9.40 -11.65
CA MET A 1 -12.06 -9.00 -11.32
C MET A 1 -11.96 -7.49 -11.39
N SER A 2 -11.84 -6.83 -10.26
CA SER A 2 -11.68 -5.37 -10.20
C SER A 2 -10.32 -4.97 -10.76
N LYS A 3 -10.33 -4.05 -11.74
CA LYS A 3 -9.12 -3.60 -12.43
C LYS A 3 -8.37 -2.62 -11.52
N LEU A 4 -7.13 -2.95 -11.15
CA LEU A 4 -6.29 -2.04 -10.37
C LEU A 4 -5.83 -0.87 -11.26
N PRO A 5 -5.97 0.38 -10.79
CA PRO A 5 -5.45 1.55 -11.50
C PRO A 5 -3.91 1.56 -11.46
N SER A 6 -3.33 2.37 -12.34
CA SER A 6 -1.92 2.78 -12.21
C SER A 6 -1.84 3.82 -11.08
N LEU A 7 -0.92 3.61 -10.13
CA LEU A 7 -0.76 4.44 -8.94
C LEU A 7 0.72 4.63 -8.63
N SER A 8 1.08 5.80 -8.12
CA SER A 8 2.40 6.04 -7.55
C SER A 8 2.52 5.37 -6.18
N GLY A 9 3.77 5.13 -5.74
CA GLY A 9 4.08 4.69 -4.39
C GLY A 9 3.44 5.59 -3.33
N ARG A 10 3.52 6.91 -3.52
CA ARG A 10 2.92 7.90 -2.60
C ARG A 10 1.40 7.82 -2.53
N ALA A 11 0.72 7.63 -3.67
CA ALA A 11 -0.73 7.46 -3.68
C ALA A 11 -1.13 6.18 -2.92
N CYS A 12 -0.39 5.09 -3.14
CA CYS A 12 -0.57 3.84 -2.39
C CYS A 12 -0.35 4.02 -0.89
N MET A 13 0.73 4.70 -0.47
CA MET A 13 0.99 5.00 0.94
C MET A 13 -0.13 5.82 1.59
N LYS A 14 -0.64 6.86 0.91
CA LYS A 14 -1.77 7.66 1.42
C LYS A 14 -3.04 6.83 1.63
N ALA A 15 -3.33 5.91 0.73
CA ALA A 15 -4.47 5.00 0.88
C ALA A 15 -4.28 4.06 2.08
N LEU A 16 -3.06 3.53 2.26
CA LEU A 16 -2.72 2.70 3.42
C LEU A 16 -2.76 3.49 4.74
N GLU A 17 -2.36 4.76 4.74
CA GLU A 17 -2.48 5.64 5.91
C GLU A 17 -3.95 5.77 6.37
N ARG A 18 -4.89 5.90 5.42
CA ARG A 18 -6.34 5.87 5.72
C ARG A 18 -6.82 4.53 6.28
N ALA A 19 -6.13 3.43 5.95
CA ALA A 19 -6.33 2.10 6.54
C ALA A 19 -5.63 1.92 7.90
N GLY A 20 -5.03 2.98 8.48
CA GLY A 20 -4.40 2.96 9.79
C GLY A 20 -2.92 2.53 9.77
N PHE A 21 -2.30 2.48 8.59
CA PHE A 21 -0.85 2.30 8.50
C PHE A 21 -0.11 3.61 8.82
N VAL A 22 1.08 3.50 9.39
CA VAL A 22 2.00 4.62 9.59
C VAL A 22 3.37 4.29 9.02
N VAL A 23 4.05 5.28 8.46
CA VAL A 23 5.45 5.14 8.03
C VAL A 23 6.32 4.89 9.26
N LYS A 24 7.15 3.84 9.20
CA LYS A 24 8.10 3.48 10.26
C LYS A 24 9.53 3.81 9.92
N ARG A 25 9.97 3.51 8.70
CA ARG A 25 11.31 3.85 8.21
C ARG A 25 11.31 3.88 6.68
N GLN A 26 12.31 4.54 6.12
CA GLN A 26 12.58 4.56 4.69
C GLN A 26 14.05 4.26 4.46
N GLU A 27 14.35 3.40 3.49
CA GLU A 27 15.69 3.12 3.01
C GLU A 27 15.70 3.22 1.48
N GLY A 28 16.35 4.27 0.96
CA GLY A 28 16.25 4.63 -0.44
C GLY A 28 14.80 4.84 -0.87
N SER A 29 14.36 4.10 -1.89
CA SER A 29 12.96 4.14 -2.36
C SER A 29 12.03 3.19 -1.61
N HIS A 30 12.50 2.34 -0.70
CA HIS A 30 11.64 1.38 -0.01
C HIS A 30 11.16 1.97 1.32
N VAL A 31 9.85 2.15 1.47
CA VAL A 31 9.22 2.69 2.68
C VAL A 31 8.52 1.57 3.42
N ILE A 32 8.83 1.39 4.70
CA ILE A 32 8.15 0.43 5.57
C ILE A 32 6.98 1.11 6.26
N LEU A 33 5.80 0.51 6.10
CA LEU A 33 4.56 0.92 6.75
C LEU A 33 4.12 -0.16 7.75
N ARG A 34 3.51 0.27 8.85
CA ARG A 34 2.98 -0.64 9.89
C ARG A 34 1.62 -0.19 10.39
N ARG A 35 0.70 -1.13 10.57
CA ARG A 35 -0.58 -0.98 11.29
C ARG A 35 -0.54 -1.80 12.57
N SER A 36 -1.13 -1.30 13.65
CA SER A 36 -1.10 -1.98 14.95
C SER A 36 -2.21 -3.02 15.13
N GLN A 37 -3.42 -2.79 14.58
CA GLN A 37 -4.57 -3.70 14.73
C GLN A 37 -5.44 -3.71 13.46
N PRO A 38 -5.68 -4.87 12.82
CA PRO A 38 -4.84 -6.07 12.98
C PRO A 38 -3.39 -5.73 12.59
N PHE A 39 -2.44 -6.38 13.26
CA PHE A 39 -1.03 -6.13 13.02
C PHE A 39 -0.66 -6.48 11.57
N ALA A 40 -0.07 -5.52 10.86
CA ALA A 40 0.48 -5.72 9.53
C ALA A 40 1.71 -4.83 9.34
N GLN A 41 2.72 -5.35 8.66
CA GLN A 41 3.92 -4.60 8.27
C GLN A 41 4.29 -4.96 6.83
N LEU A 42 4.46 -3.95 5.99
CA LEU A 42 4.71 -4.12 4.56
C LEU A 42 5.66 -3.04 4.03
N VAL A 43 6.13 -3.24 2.80
CA VAL A 43 7.03 -2.31 2.11
C VAL A 43 6.33 -1.74 0.87
N VAL A 44 6.41 -0.42 0.68
CA VAL A 44 5.95 0.26 -0.54
C VAL A 44 7.14 0.96 -1.21
N PRO A 45 7.44 0.66 -2.49
CA PRO A 45 8.39 1.45 -3.27
C PRO A 45 7.85 2.86 -3.56
N ASP A 46 8.59 3.91 -3.22
CA ASP A 46 8.29 5.32 -3.56
C ASP A 46 8.68 5.62 -5.02
N HIS A 47 8.02 4.93 -5.96
CA HIS A 47 8.21 5.10 -7.40
C HIS A 47 7.03 5.89 -8.00
N LYS A 48 7.23 6.49 -9.18
CA LYS A 48 6.18 7.25 -9.88
C LYS A 48 4.98 6.38 -10.27
N GLU A 49 5.23 5.11 -10.54
CA GLU A 49 4.22 4.11 -10.89
C GLU A 49 4.62 2.77 -10.28
N LEU A 50 3.66 2.10 -9.64
CA LEU A 50 3.78 0.73 -9.18
C LEU A 50 3.18 -0.20 -10.23
N ASP A 51 3.88 -1.29 -10.54
CA ASP A 51 3.28 -2.32 -11.37
C ASP A 51 2.09 -2.98 -10.63
N ARG A 52 1.17 -3.56 -11.41
CA ARG A 52 -0.06 -4.16 -10.87
C ARG A 52 0.20 -5.37 -9.97
N GLY A 53 1.30 -6.10 -10.18
CA GLY A 53 1.69 -7.24 -9.36
C GLY A 53 2.11 -6.78 -7.98
N THR A 54 2.99 -5.77 -7.92
CA THR A 54 3.43 -5.13 -6.69
C THR A 54 2.27 -4.52 -5.92
N LEU A 55 1.38 -3.76 -6.58
CA LEU A 55 0.20 -3.20 -5.94
C LEU A 55 -0.71 -4.28 -5.36
N ARG A 56 -0.95 -5.37 -6.10
CA ARG A 56 -1.75 -6.50 -5.62
C ARG A 56 -1.09 -7.22 -4.44
N ALA A 57 0.23 -7.37 -4.45
CA ALA A 57 0.98 -7.97 -3.35
C ALA A 57 0.88 -7.11 -2.08
N ILE A 58 1.01 -5.78 -2.22
CA ILE A 58 0.86 -4.83 -1.11
C ILE A 58 -0.55 -4.91 -0.51
N ILE A 59 -1.60 -4.89 -1.34
CA ILE A 59 -3.00 -4.99 -0.88
C ILE A 59 -3.22 -6.27 -0.08
N ARG A 60 -2.70 -7.40 -0.59
CA ARG A 60 -2.79 -8.69 0.10
C ARG A 60 -2.01 -8.70 1.42
N GLN A 61 -0.81 -8.11 1.47
CA GLN A 61 -0.03 -7.99 2.70
C GLN A 61 -0.67 -7.05 3.73
N ALA A 62 -1.43 -6.06 3.24
CA ALA A 62 -2.19 -5.15 4.08
C ALA A 62 -3.46 -5.77 4.68
N ASP A 63 -3.76 -7.04 4.32
CA ASP A 63 -4.99 -7.74 4.69
C ASP A 63 -6.24 -6.95 4.25
N LEU A 64 -6.22 -6.49 3.00
CA LEU A 64 -7.33 -5.78 2.36
C LEU A 64 -7.74 -6.52 1.09
N THR A 65 -9.02 -6.44 0.75
CA THR A 65 -9.52 -6.75 -0.58
C THR A 65 -9.18 -5.62 -1.57
N VAL A 66 -9.24 -5.91 -2.86
CA VAL A 66 -9.05 -4.88 -3.89
C VAL A 66 -10.13 -3.80 -3.76
N GLU A 67 -11.37 -4.20 -3.48
CA GLU A 67 -12.51 -3.31 -3.33
C GLU A 67 -12.36 -2.38 -2.12
N GLU A 68 -11.90 -2.89 -0.98
CA GLU A 68 -11.59 -2.06 0.20
C GLU A 68 -10.48 -1.08 -0.08
N PHE A 69 -9.39 -1.53 -0.72
CA PHE A 69 -8.30 -0.63 -1.10
C PHE A 69 -8.75 0.48 -2.05
N LEU A 70 -9.58 0.16 -3.05
CA LEU A 70 -10.10 1.16 -4.00
C LEU A 70 -10.97 2.22 -3.33
N ARG A 71 -11.66 1.92 -2.22
CA ARG A 71 -12.42 2.91 -1.43
C ARG A 71 -11.52 3.87 -0.65
N LEU A 72 -10.24 3.53 -0.48
CA LEU A 72 -9.27 4.34 0.25
C LEU A 72 -8.45 5.27 -0.65
N LEU A 73 -8.55 5.14 -1.98
CA LEU A 73 -7.93 6.05 -2.95
C LEU A 73 -8.66 7.39 -2.97
#